data_AF-A0A7S0D9I4-F1
#
_entry.id   AF-A0A7S0D9I4-F1
#
_cell.length_a   1.000
_cell.length_b   1.000
_cell.length_c   1.000
_cell.angle_alpha   90.00
_cell.angle_beta   90.00
_cell.angle_gamma   90.00
#
_symmetry.space_group_name_H-M   'P 1'
#
loop_
_entity.id
_entity.type
_entity.pdbx_description
1 polymer ?
#
loop_
_entity_poly.entity_id
_entity_poly.type
_entity_poly.pdbx_seq_one_letter_code
_entity_poly.pdbx_strand_id
1 'polypeptide(L)'
;RAAGVGGRTMRRSFDALAILACACAFACVGATDDGQKGVSITLTTEWTATSVVLETAEFFADESDEAYWSFVEAWAGGTEPRPRDGTTKDEDPDAFFARCASRVRDVAKKVAGPDSGLGTLELSLGIRRYSPRLEMFRAVAQEHAASVEKREPSEADERTNRKDEKDLKCCVARAGDAVASDLATLTSMLVNLGSDPENNPSGAYSIPRASR
;
A
#
# COMPACT_ATOMS: atom_id res chain seq x y z
N ARG A 1 -90.25 42.62 -10.84
CA ARG A 1 -89.29 43.71 -10.55
C ARG A 1 -88.39 43.22 -9.42
N ALA A 2 -87.08 43.43 -9.55
CA ALA A 2 -85.97 43.09 -8.64
C ALA A 2 -85.53 41.62 -8.58
N ALA A 3 -84.46 41.34 -9.32
CA ALA A 3 -83.56 40.20 -9.18
C ALA A 3 -82.59 40.45 -8.01
N GLY A 4 -82.35 39.42 -7.19
CA GLY A 4 -81.31 39.39 -6.17
C GLY A 4 -80.24 38.37 -6.55
N VAL A 5 -79.14 38.88 -7.11
CA VAL A 5 -77.89 38.17 -7.39
C VAL A 5 -77.07 38.10 -6.11
N GLY A 6 -76.38 36.99 -5.88
CA GLY A 6 -75.13 36.98 -5.10
C GLY A 6 -75.07 35.97 -3.98
N GLY A 7 -74.38 34.84 -4.22
CA GLY A 7 -74.07 33.88 -3.16
C GLY A 7 -73.49 32.56 -3.67
N ARG A 8 -72.67 32.57 -4.72
CA ARG A 8 -72.06 31.36 -5.28
C ARG A 8 -70.56 31.57 -5.52
N THR A 9 -69.79 31.83 -4.47
CA THR A 9 -68.31 31.91 -4.60
C THR A 9 -67.52 31.43 -3.39
N MET A 10 -68.15 31.08 -2.26
CA MET A 10 -67.41 30.84 -1.01
C MET A 10 -67.26 29.39 -0.58
N ARG A 11 -67.85 28.42 -1.29
CA ARG A 11 -67.74 26.98 -0.92
C ARG A 11 -66.58 26.26 -1.62
N ARG A 12 -66.21 26.66 -2.83
CA ARG A 12 -65.18 25.98 -3.65
C ARG A 12 -63.74 26.19 -3.16
N SER A 13 -63.48 27.31 -2.48
CA SER A 13 -62.13 27.67 -2.02
C SER A 13 -61.70 26.90 -0.77
N PHE A 14 -62.66 26.51 0.10
CA PHE A 14 -62.37 25.71 1.29
C PHE A 14 -62.10 24.25 0.96
N ASP A 15 -62.83 23.68 -0.02
CA ASP A 15 -62.61 22.30 -0.47
C ASP A 15 -61.23 22.14 -1.15
N ALA A 16 -60.81 23.12 -1.97
CA ALA A 16 -59.49 23.12 -2.58
C ALA A 16 -58.36 23.24 -1.55
N LEU A 17 -58.54 24.06 -0.50
CA LEU A 17 -57.57 24.21 0.58
C LEU A 17 -57.48 22.94 1.44
N ALA A 18 -58.61 22.28 1.70
CA ALA A 18 -58.66 21.04 2.45
C ALA A 18 -58.03 19.87 1.69
N ILE A 19 -58.24 19.78 0.37
CA ILE A 19 -57.61 18.77 -0.48
C ILE A 19 -56.09 18.99 -0.57
N LEU A 20 -55.64 20.25 -0.72
CA LEU A 20 -54.21 20.59 -0.74
C LEU A 20 -53.53 20.30 0.60
N ALA A 21 -54.19 20.62 1.72
CA ALA A 21 -53.69 20.31 3.06
C ALA A 21 -53.61 18.79 3.32
N CYS A 22 -54.60 18.02 2.84
CA CYS A 22 -54.62 16.57 2.95
C CYS A 22 -53.55 15.89 2.07
N ALA A 23 -53.31 16.43 0.86
CA ALA A 23 -52.22 15.98 -0.01
C ALA A 23 -50.83 16.28 0.57
N CYS A 24 -50.65 17.44 1.21
CA CYS A 24 -49.41 17.75 1.94
C CYS A 24 -49.22 16.86 3.17
N ALA A 25 -50.30 16.48 3.88
CA ALA A 25 -50.21 15.57 5.01
C ALA A 25 -49.81 14.15 4.58
N PHE A 26 -50.26 13.69 3.41
CA PHE A 26 -49.87 12.39 2.85
C PHE A 26 -48.44 12.39 2.26
N ALA A 27 -47.98 13.51 1.71
CA ALA A 27 -46.62 13.63 1.18
C ALA A 27 -45.52 13.68 2.27
N CYS A 28 -45.89 13.96 3.53
CA CYS A 28 -44.96 13.96 4.67
C CYS A 28 -44.83 12.60 5.37
N VAL A 29 -45.58 11.57 4.95
CA VAL A 29 -45.43 10.19 5.46
C VAL A 29 -44.48 9.44 4.52
N GLY A 30 -43.21 9.84 4.55
CA GLY A 30 -42.22 9.30 3.61
C GLY A 30 -40.80 9.68 3.95
N ALA A 31 -40.41 9.54 5.22
CA ALA A 31 -39.03 9.33 5.67
C ALA A 31 -39.02 9.18 7.20
N THR A 32 -39.66 8.13 7.73
CA THR A 32 -39.12 7.57 8.97
C THR A 32 -37.80 6.93 8.57
N ASP A 33 -36.70 7.59 8.91
CA ASP A 33 -35.39 6.96 9.02
C ASP A 33 -35.54 5.90 10.13
N ASP A 34 -36.11 4.77 9.77
CA ASP A 34 -36.21 3.60 10.60
C ASP A 34 -34.78 3.06 10.65
N GLY A 35 -33.99 3.67 11.53
CA GLY A 35 -32.53 3.58 11.56
C GLY A 35 -32.13 2.13 11.39
N GLN A 36 -31.62 1.82 10.20
CA GLN A 36 -31.25 0.45 9.85
C GLN A 36 -30.28 -0.03 10.92
N LYS A 37 -30.71 -1.02 11.71
CA LYS A 37 -29.87 -1.71 12.69
C LYS A 37 -28.86 -2.54 11.92
N GLY A 38 -27.81 -1.89 11.42
CA GLY A 38 -26.73 -2.53 10.68
C GLY A 38 -25.87 -3.34 11.64
N VAL A 39 -25.67 -4.62 11.33
CA VAL A 39 -24.66 -5.44 11.98
C VAL A 39 -23.35 -5.24 11.22
N SER A 40 -22.35 -4.66 11.89
CA SER A 40 -21.00 -4.50 11.34
C SER A 40 -20.11 -5.63 11.84
N ILE A 41 -19.52 -6.40 10.92
CA ILE A 41 -18.54 -7.44 11.22
C ILE A 41 -17.23 -7.03 10.57
N THR A 42 -16.17 -6.92 11.37
CA THR A 42 -14.83 -6.57 10.90
C THR A 42 -13.89 -7.76 11.07
N LEU A 43 -13.13 -8.07 10.03
CA LEU A 43 -12.05 -9.05 10.06
C LEU A 43 -10.70 -8.34 10.19
N THR A 44 -9.87 -8.78 11.14
CA THR A 44 -8.52 -8.25 11.34
C THR A 44 -7.50 -9.37 11.32
N THR A 45 -6.29 -9.07 10.83
CA THR A 45 -5.14 -9.97 10.86
C THR A 45 -4.31 -9.75 12.12
N GLU A 46 -3.54 -10.75 12.54
CA GLU A 46 -2.62 -10.62 13.69
C GLU A 46 -1.28 -9.97 13.31
N TRP A 47 -0.89 -10.03 12.04
CA TRP A 47 0.35 -9.46 11.57
C TRP A 47 0.25 -7.96 11.27
N THR A 48 1.41 -7.30 11.30
CA THR A 48 1.53 -5.85 11.08
C THR A 48 1.15 -5.46 9.66
N ALA A 49 0.74 -4.20 9.47
CA ALA A 49 0.42 -3.69 8.14
C ALA A 49 1.60 -3.87 7.16
N THR A 50 1.28 -4.35 5.96
CA THR A 50 2.23 -4.54 4.87
C THR A 50 2.28 -3.30 3.96
N SER A 51 3.45 -3.04 3.39
CA SER A 51 3.66 -1.90 2.50
C SER A 51 2.98 -2.14 1.15
N VAL A 52 2.14 -1.19 0.72
CA VAL A 52 1.46 -1.23 -0.58
C VAL A 52 2.46 -1.31 -1.75
N VAL A 53 3.63 -0.68 -1.60
CA VAL A 53 4.71 -0.74 -2.59
C VAL A 53 5.19 -2.18 -2.77
N LEU A 54 5.42 -2.88 -1.66
CA LEU A 54 5.93 -4.26 -1.68
C LEU A 54 4.86 -5.23 -2.16
N GLU A 55 3.60 -5.05 -1.77
CA GLU A 55 2.50 -5.86 -2.29
C GLU A 55 2.35 -5.71 -3.81
N THR A 56 2.58 -4.49 -4.33
CA THR A 56 2.58 -4.24 -5.78
C THR A 56 3.79 -4.88 -6.47
N ALA A 57 4.96 -4.88 -5.83
CA ALA A 57 6.12 -5.59 -6.36
C ALA A 57 5.85 -7.10 -6.47
N GLU A 58 5.28 -7.72 -5.42
CA GLU A 58 4.91 -9.14 -5.43
C GLU A 58 3.85 -9.47 -6.48
N PHE A 59 2.94 -8.53 -6.79
CA PHE A 59 2.03 -8.70 -7.91
C PHE A 59 2.76 -8.86 -9.24
N PHE A 60 3.73 -7.99 -9.53
CA PHE A 60 4.52 -8.10 -10.76
C PHE A 60 5.45 -9.32 -10.76
N ALA A 61 5.88 -9.79 -9.59
CA ALA A 61 6.65 -11.03 -9.47
C ALA A 61 5.85 -12.27 -9.90
N ASP A 62 4.52 -12.27 -9.72
CA ASP A 62 3.66 -13.36 -10.20
C ASP A 62 3.45 -13.29 -11.73
N GLU A 63 3.67 -12.13 -12.38
CA GLU A 63 3.61 -11.99 -13.83
C GLU A 63 4.92 -12.43 -14.51
N SER A 64 6.06 -11.88 -14.08
CA SER A 64 7.40 -12.29 -14.51
C SER A 64 8.50 -11.64 -13.67
N ASP A 65 9.69 -12.26 -13.64
CA ASP A 65 10.87 -11.66 -13.00
C ASP A 65 11.23 -10.30 -13.64
N GLU A 66 11.06 -10.17 -14.96
CA GLU A 66 11.31 -8.94 -15.71
C GLU A 66 10.36 -7.82 -15.30
N ALA A 67 9.07 -8.12 -15.11
CA ALA A 67 8.08 -7.17 -14.64
C ALA A 67 8.37 -6.70 -13.21
N TYR A 68 8.79 -7.63 -12.33
CA TYR A 68 9.23 -7.28 -10.97
C TYR A 68 10.38 -6.28 -11.00
N TRP A 69 11.46 -6.59 -11.72
CA TRP A 69 12.62 -5.71 -11.78
C TRP A 69 12.31 -4.37 -12.47
N SER A 70 11.49 -4.37 -13.52
CA SER A 70 11.02 -3.13 -14.15
C SER A 70 10.27 -2.23 -13.17
N PHE A 71 9.40 -2.80 -12.32
CA PHE A 71 8.72 -2.05 -11.27
C PHE A 71 9.68 -1.52 -10.21
N VAL A 72 10.62 -2.34 -9.72
CA VAL A 72 11.61 -1.94 -8.72
C VAL A 72 12.49 -0.81 -9.23
N GLU A 73 12.97 -0.90 -10.48
CA GLU A 73 13.77 0.14 -11.13
C GLU A 73 12.97 1.44 -11.31
N ALA A 74 11.74 1.35 -11.81
CA ALA A 74 10.86 2.51 -11.97
C ALA A 74 10.52 3.18 -10.62
N TRP A 75 10.36 2.40 -9.56
CA TRP A 75 10.15 2.91 -8.22
C TRP A 75 11.42 3.55 -7.63
N ALA A 76 12.58 2.93 -7.82
CA ALA A 76 13.87 3.41 -7.31
C ALA A 76 14.36 4.66 -8.03
N GLY A 77 14.10 4.78 -9.34
CA GLY A 77 14.44 5.95 -10.16
C GLY A 77 13.51 7.15 -9.98
N GLY A 78 12.43 7.01 -9.20
CA GLY A 78 11.52 8.12 -8.90
C GLY A 78 12.15 9.17 -8.00
N THR A 79 11.95 10.45 -8.35
CA THR A 79 12.47 11.63 -7.65
C THR A 79 11.72 12.02 -6.37
N GLU A 80 10.70 11.26 -5.94
CA GLU A 80 9.98 11.63 -4.72
C GLU A 80 10.83 11.42 -3.46
N PRO A 81 10.79 12.35 -2.50
CA PRO A 81 11.53 12.23 -1.26
C PRO A 81 11.10 10.96 -0.53
N ARG A 82 12.03 10.03 -0.31
CA ARG A 82 11.91 9.12 0.84
C ARG A 82 11.90 10.02 2.07
N PRO A 83 10.90 9.97 2.96
CA PRO A 83 11.07 10.52 4.29
C PRO A 83 12.13 9.64 4.95
N ARG A 84 13.39 10.04 4.81
CA ARG A 84 14.52 9.39 5.48
C ARG A 84 14.63 9.87 6.92
N ASP A 85 13.99 10.97 7.26
CA ASP A 85 13.86 11.48 8.60
C ASP A 85 12.40 11.84 8.84
N GLY A 86 11.93 11.68 10.08
CA GLY A 86 10.63 12.17 10.54
C GLY A 86 10.54 13.69 10.56
N THR A 87 10.74 14.35 9.41
CA THR A 87 10.82 15.80 9.22
C THR A 87 9.57 16.40 8.59
N THR A 88 8.61 15.61 8.13
CA THR A 88 7.24 16.11 7.87
C THR A 88 6.39 15.90 9.12
N LYS A 89 6.81 16.48 10.25
CA LYS A 89 6.01 16.46 11.49
C LYS A 89 4.68 17.22 11.36
N ASP A 90 4.52 17.97 10.27
CA ASP A 90 3.37 18.83 10.00
C ASP A 90 2.45 18.28 8.88
N GLU A 91 2.75 17.11 8.30
CA GLU A 91 1.85 16.49 7.33
C GLU A 91 0.93 15.48 8.00
N ASP A 92 -0.35 15.57 7.65
CA ASP A 92 -1.35 14.57 7.99
C ASP A 92 -0.90 13.19 7.49
N PRO A 93 -0.77 12.17 8.37
CA PRO A 93 -0.34 10.83 7.99
C PRO A 93 -1.21 10.25 6.87
N ASP A 94 -2.51 10.51 6.89
CA ASP A 94 -3.44 9.98 5.89
C ASP A 94 -3.17 10.60 4.51
N ALA A 95 -2.93 11.92 4.46
CA ALA A 95 -2.50 12.60 3.24
C ALA A 95 -1.17 12.03 2.69
N PHE A 96 -0.21 11.74 3.57
CA PHE A 96 1.05 11.11 3.16
C PHE A 96 0.82 9.72 2.54
N PHE A 97 0.06 8.85 3.22
CA PHE A 97 -0.26 7.52 2.71
C PHE A 97 -1.04 7.57 1.39
N ALA A 98 -1.97 8.51 1.24
CA ALA A 98 -2.73 8.69 0.02
C ALA A 98 -1.83 9.08 -1.17
N ARG A 99 -0.87 9.99 -0.98
CA ARG A 99 0.11 10.36 -2.01
C ARG A 99 1.02 9.19 -2.38
N CYS A 100 1.54 8.47 -1.38
CA CYS A 100 2.36 7.28 -1.61
C CYS A 100 1.58 6.22 -2.41
N ALA A 101 0.32 5.94 -2.04
CA ALA A 101 -0.54 5.02 -2.76
C ALA A 101 -0.85 5.50 -4.19
N SER A 102 -1.03 6.81 -4.42
CA SER A 102 -1.17 7.37 -5.77
C SER A 102 0.08 7.12 -6.60
N ARG A 103 1.26 7.43 -6.04
CA ARG A 103 2.53 7.20 -6.73
C ARG A 103 2.76 5.74 -7.09
N VAL A 104 2.43 4.80 -6.18
CA VAL A 104 2.53 3.37 -6.47
C VAL A 104 1.67 3.00 -7.68
N ARG A 105 0.43 3.48 -7.74
CA ARG A 105 -0.47 3.26 -8.89
C ARG A 105 0.11 3.88 -10.17
N ASP A 106 0.68 5.07 -10.10
CA ASP A 106 1.24 5.74 -11.28
C ASP A 106 2.47 5.02 -11.83
N VAL A 107 3.32 4.48 -10.94
CA VAL A 107 4.45 3.63 -11.34
C VAL A 107 3.94 2.30 -11.92
N ALA A 108 3.00 1.64 -11.26
CA ALA A 108 2.41 0.39 -11.74
C ALA A 108 1.76 0.55 -13.13
N LYS A 109 1.07 1.66 -13.38
CA LYS A 109 0.49 1.99 -14.69
C LYS A 109 1.54 2.11 -15.80
N LYS A 110 2.70 2.69 -15.49
CA LYS A 110 3.80 2.83 -16.46
C LYS A 110 4.40 1.47 -16.81
N VAL A 111 4.49 0.56 -15.83
CA VAL A 111 5.12 -0.76 -15.98
C VAL A 111 4.17 -1.76 -16.64
N ALA A 112 2.90 -1.79 -16.23
CA ALA A 112 1.90 -2.72 -16.75
C ALA A 112 1.49 -2.47 -18.23
N GLY A 113 1.82 -1.29 -18.78
CA GLY A 113 1.45 -0.93 -20.14
C GLY A 113 -0.06 -0.78 -20.36
N PRO A 114 -0.52 -0.68 -21.63
CA PRO A 114 -1.93 -0.46 -21.96
C PRO A 114 -2.83 -1.69 -21.76
N ASP A 115 -2.27 -2.89 -21.66
CA ASP A 115 -3.03 -4.15 -21.65
C ASP A 115 -3.32 -4.65 -20.21
N SER A 116 -4.26 -3.97 -19.54
CA SER A 116 -5.27 -4.54 -18.62
C SER A 116 -4.90 -5.24 -17.29
N GLY A 117 -3.65 -5.22 -16.81
CA GLY A 117 -3.31 -5.79 -15.48
C GLY A 117 -3.82 -4.98 -14.27
N LEU A 118 -4.18 -3.71 -14.47
CA LEU A 118 -4.45 -2.75 -13.37
C LEU A 118 -5.70 -3.06 -12.55
N GLY A 119 -6.77 -3.56 -13.18
CA GLY A 119 -7.99 -3.92 -12.44
C GLY A 119 -7.75 -5.13 -11.52
N THR A 120 -6.96 -6.10 -11.99
CA THR A 120 -6.54 -7.25 -11.20
C THR A 120 -5.59 -6.81 -10.07
N LEU A 121 -4.68 -5.87 -10.35
CA LEU A 121 -3.80 -5.28 -9.34
C LEU A 121 -4.63 -4.59 -8.25
N GLU A 122 -5.57 -3.70 -8.61
CA GLU A 122 -6.41 -2.99 -7.64
C GLU A 122 -7.25 -3.95 -6.79
N LEU A 123 -7.82 -4.98 -7.41
CA LEU A 123 -8.51 -6.04 -6.69
C LEU A 123 -7.57 -6.77 -5.72
N SER A 124 -6.37 -7.15 -6.19
CA SER A 124 -5.39 -7.88 -5.38
C SER A 124 -4.90 -7.09 -4.17
N LEU A 125 -4.69 -5.77 -4.33
CA LEU A 125 -4.34 -4.85 -3.26
C LEU A 125 -5.53 -4.62 -2.31
N GLY A 126 -6.75 -4.54 -2.83
CA GLY A 126 -7.97 -4.39 -2.04
C GLY A 126 -8.22 -5.58 -1.11
N ILE A 127 -8.00 -6.81 -1.60
CA ILE A 127 -8.10 -8.03 -0.79
C ILE A 127 -6.80 -8.38 -0.04
N ARG A 128 -5.74 -7.57 -0.17
CA ARG A 128 -4.42 -7.77 0.47
C ARG A 128 -3.80 -9.14 0.17
N ARG A 129 -3.95 -9.65 -1.06
CA ARG A 129 -3.53 -11.01 -1.46
C ARG A 129 -2.06 -11.32 -1.11
N TYR A 130 -1.18 -10.34 -1.24
CA TYR A 130 0.26 -10.52 -1.05
C TYR A 130 0.74 -10.24 0.38
N SER A 131 -0.14 -9.78 1.27
CA SER A 131 0.21 -9.51 2.67
C SER A 131 0.80 -10.73 3.39
N PRO A 132 0.22 -11.94 3.30
CA PRO A 132 0.80 -13.13 3.95
C PRO A 132 2.18 -13.52 3.40
N ARG A 133 2.43 -13.32 2.10
CA ARG A 133 3.72 -13.62 1.46
C ARG A 133 4.82 -12.68 1.96
N LEU A 134 4.50 -11.40 2.14
CA LEU A 134 5.42 -10.44 2.74
C LEU A 134 5.73 -10.76 4.21
N GLU A 135 4.75 -11.25 4.96
CA GLU A 135 4.99 -11.71 6.34
C GLU A 135 5.87 -12.95 6.40
N MET A 136 5.72 -13.88 5.43
CA MET A 136 6.64 -14.99 5.29
C MET A 136 8.08 -14.49 5.08
N PHE A 137 8.31 -13.52 4.19
CA PHE A 137 9.65 -12.93 4.01
C PHE A 137 10.17 -12.22 5.25
N ARG A 138 9.30 -11.53 6.00
CA ARG A 138 9.67 -10.91 7.29
C ARG A 138 10.11 -11.96 8.31
N ALA A 139 9.38 -13.06 8.44
CA ALA A 139 9.72 -14.16 9.35
C ALA A 139 11.08 -14.79 8.99
N VAL A 140 11.30 -15.08 7.70
CA VAL A 140 12.57 -15.62 7.20
C VAL A 140 13.71 -14.63 7.46
N ALA A 141 13.52 -13.34 7.18
CA ALA A 141 14.52 -12.31 7.43
C ALA A 141 14.87 -12.18 8.93
N GLN A 142 13.88 -12.28 9.82
CA GLN A 142 14.09 -12.24 11.27
C GLN A 142 14.87 -13.46 11.78
N GLU A 143 14.57 -14.65 11.27
CA GLU A 143 15.31 -15.87 11.60
C GLU A 143 16.78 -15.76 11.15
N HIS A 144 17.00 -15.28 9.93
CA HIS A 144 18.35 -15.06 9.41
C HIS A 144 19.11 -13.99 10.21
N ALA A 145 18.49 -12.85 10.51
CA ALA A 145 19.11 -11.80 11.32
C ALA A 145 19.52 -12.32 12.70
N ALA A 146 18.64 -13.08 13.37
CA ALA A 146 18.94 -13.70 14.66
C ALA A 146 20.09 -14.74 14.57
N SER A 147 20.24 -15.43 13.44
CA SER A 147 21.35 -16.35 13.22
C SER A 147 22.69 -15.65 12.97
N VAL A 148 22.66 -14.44 12.38
CA VAL A 148 23.85 -13.61 12.16
C VAL A 148 24.34 -13.04 13.50
N GLU A 149 23.43 -12.51 14.31
CA GLU A 149 23.77 -11.99 15.65
C GLU A 149 24.38 -13.07 16.56
N LYS A 150 23.89 -14.32 16.47
CA LYS A 150 24.44 -15.45 17.25
C LYS A 150 25.82 -15.94 16.78
N ARG A 151 26.26 -15.62 15.56
CA ARG A 151 27.57 -16.01 15.02
C ARG A 151 28.70 -15.03 15.33
N GLU A 152 28.40 -13.86 15.89
CA GLU A 152 29.40 -12.93 16.42
C GLU A 152 29.51 -12.97 17.96
N PRO A 153 29.97 -14.06 18.60
CA PRO A 153 30.56 -13.97 19.92
C PRO A 153 32.08 -13.85 19.78
N SER A 154 32.59 -12.64 19.53
CA SER A 154 33.98 -12.30 19.86
C SER A 154 34.10 -10.83 20.26
N GLU A 155 34.16 -10.63 21.58
CA GLU A 155 35.09 -9.72 22.26
C GLU A 155 35.28 -8.32 21.67
N ALA A 156 34.40 -7.40 22.05
CA ALA A 156 34.73 -6.09 22.67
C ALA A 156 33.55 -5.13 22.44
N ASP A 157 32.75 -4.88 23.47
CA ASP A 157 32.76 -3.58 24.15
C ASP A 157 31.73 -3.60 25.29
N GLU A 158 32.17 -4.09 26.45
CA GLU A 158 31.48 -3.86 27.71
C GLU A 158 31.78 -2.42 28.18
N ARG A 159 31.20 -1.43 27.50
CA ARG A 159 30.92 -0.08 28.04
C ARG A 159 30.33 0.80 26.95
N THR A 160 29.02 0.93 26.94
CA THR A 160 28.34 2.24 26.98
C THR A 160 26.85 2.01 27.09
N ASN A 161 26.33 2.28 28.29
CA ASN A 161 24.92 2.55 28.48
C ASN A 161 24.65 3.94 27.87
N ARG A 162 24.50 4.00 26.55
CA ARG A 162 24.05 5.20 25.83
C ARG A 162 22.98 4.76 24.84
N LYS A 163 21.77 5.27 25.04
CA LYS A 163 20.65 5.22 24.09
C LYS A 163 21.01 6.06 22.86
N ASP A 164 22.00 5.61 22.10
CA ASP A 164 22.18 6.06 20.73
C ASP A 164 21.41 5.03 19.90
N GLU A 165 20.29 5.50 19.36
CA GLU A 165 19.51 4.91 18.29
C GLU A 165 20.48 4.31 17.27
N LYS A 166 20.77 3.01 17.38
CA LYS A 166 21.65 2.32 16.45
C LYS A 166 21.05 2.56 15.07
N ASP A 167 21.77 3.33 14.25
CA ASP A 167 21.57 3.42 12.80
C ASP A 167 21.56 1.99 12.26
N LEU A 168 20.38 1.36 12.26
CA LEU A 168 20.17 0.06 11.67
C LEU A 168 20.40 0.28 10.18
N LYS A 169 21.59 -0.12 9.71
CA LYS A 169 21.92 -0.08 8.28
C LYS A 169 20.79 -0.80 7.54
N CYS A 170 20.05 -0.04 6.73
CA CYS A 170 18.77 -0.44 6.18
C CYS A 170 18.86 -1.67 5.25
N CYS A 171 20.01 -1.89 4.60
CA CYS A 171 20.20 -2.97 3.65
C CYS A 171 21.56 -3.66 3.85
N VAL A 172 21.55 -4.99 3.89
CA VAL A 172 22.74 -5.84 3.86
C VAL A 172 22.60 -6.88 2.76
N ALA A 173 23.68 -7.16 2.05
CA ALA A 173 23.75 -8.19 1.04
C ALA A 173 24.64 -9.33 1.53
N ARG A 174 24.29 -10.57 1.22
CA ARG A 174 25.07 -11.74 1.58
C ARG A 174 25.33 -12.60 0.34
N ALA A 175 26.58 -13.01 0.16
CA ALA A 175 26.99 -13.98 -0.83
C ALA A 175 27.89 -15.03 -0.17
N GLY A 176 27.36 -16.25 0.01
CA GLY A 176 28.04 -17.29 0.80
C GLY A 176 28.23 -16.83 2.25
N ASP A 177 29.48 -16.75 2.70
CA ASP A 177 29.86 -16.26 4.03
C ASP A 177 30.16 -14.76 4.08
N ALA A 178 30.29 -14.11 2.92
CA ALA A 178 30.59 -12.71 2.82
C ALA A 178 29.32 -11.87 3.02
N VAL A 179 29.41 -10.84 3.88
CA VAL A 179 28.34 -9.86 4.12
C VAL A 179 28.83 -8.46 3.73
N ALA A 180 28.07 -7.76 2.89
CA ALA A 180 28.31 -6.38 2.50
C ALA A 180 27.20 -5.48 3.06
N SER A 181 27.60 -4.35 3.65
CA SER A 181 26.67 -3.32 4.15
C SER A 181 26.82 -1.98 3.42
N ASP A 182 27.75 -1.91 2.47
CA ASP A 182 28.10 -0.71 1.72
C ASP A 182 28.33 -1.07 0.24
N LEU A 183 28.19 -0.06 -0.62
CA LEU A 183 28.26 -0.23 -2.07
C LEU A 183 29.65 -0.70 -2.54
N ALA A 184 30.73 -0.25 -1.88
CA ALA A 184 32.09 -0.59 -2.28
C ALA A 184 32.39 -2.08 -2.02
N THR A 185 32.03 -2.57 -0.83
CA THR A 185 32.14 -3.98 -0.45
C THR A 185 31.22 -4.86 -1.29
N LEU A 186 30.00 -4.39 -1.61
CA LEU A 186 29.12 -5.13 -2.50
C LEU A 186 29.71 -5.24 -3.91
N THR A 187 30.28 -4.15 -4.42
CA THR A 187 30.89 -4.13 -5.76
C THR A 187 32.08 -5.06 -5.82
N SER A 188 32.94 -5.08 -4.79
CA SER A 188 34.07 -6.00 -4.75
C SER A 188 33.62 -7.48 -4.67
N MET A 189 32.57 -7.78 -3.88
CA MET A 189 31.99 -9.13 -3.84
C MET A 189 31.45 -9.58 -5.20
N LEU A 190 30.71 -8.73 -5.90
CA LEU A 190 30.13 -9.06 -7.21
C LEU A 190 31.21 -9.27 -8.29
N VAL A 191 32.29 -8.48 -8.26
CA VAL A 191 33.43 -8.66 -9.17
C VAL A 191 34.10 -10.01 -8.95
N ASN A 192 34.30 -10.42 -7.69
CA ASN A 192 34.91 -11.70 -7.34
C ASN A 192 34.03 -12.89 -7.77
N LEU A 193 32.71 -12.82 -7.55
CA LEU A 193 31.77 -13.87 -7.97
C LEU A 193 31.71 -14.04 -9.49
N GLY A 194 31.89 -12.96 -10.25
CA GLY A 194 31.92 -13.00 -11.71
C GLY A 194 33.22 -13.55 -12.30
N SER A 195 34.28 -13.69 -11.49
CA SER A 195 35.61 -14.11 -11.94
C SER A 195 36.01 -15.52 -11.51
N ASP A 196 35.23 -16.20 -10.66
CA ASP A 196 35.47 -17.59 -10.24
C ASP A 196 34.83 -18.63 -11.20
N PRO A 197 35.61 -19.42 -11.96
CA PRO A 197 35.09 -20.47 -12.83
C PRO A 197 34.59 -21.71 -12.07
N GLU A 198 34.95 -21.90 -10.79
CA GLU A 198 34.48 -23.03 -9.97
C GLU A 198 33.05 -22.83 -9.43
N ASN A 199 32.65 -21.57 -9.19
CA ASN A 199 31.33 -21.24 -8.62
C ASN A 199 30.25 -20.97 -9.69
N ASN A 200 30.62 -20.98 -10.98
CA ASN A 200 29.68 -20.82 -12.09
C ASN A 200 30.05 -21.73 -13.28
N PRO A 201 29.92 -23.07 -13.13
CA PRO A 201 30.36 -24.02 -14.14
C PRO A 201 29.59 -23.97 -15.47
N SER A 202 28.50 -23.19 -15.54
CA SER A 202 27.59 -23.17 -16.70
C SER A 202 27.13 -21.77 -17.14
N GLY A 203 27.56 -20.69 -16.48
CA GLY A 203 26.93 -19.37 -16.66
C GLY A 203 25.49 -19.30 -16.11
N ALA A 204 25.11 -20.24 -15.23
CA ALA A 204 23.73 -20.45 -14.79
C ALA A 204 23.15 -19.28 -13.97
N TYR A 205 24.01 -18.54 -13.27
CA TYR A 205 23.63 -17.34 -12.54
C TYR A 205 24.00 -16.11 -13.37
N SER A 206 23.07 -15.69 -14.24
CA SER A 206 23.13 -14.37 -14.85
C SER A 206 22.71 -13.37 -13.77
N ILE A 207 23.67 -12.58 -13.25
CA ILE A 207 23.31 -11.42 -12.44
C ILE A 207 22.45 -10.52 -13.34
N PRO A 208 21.17 -10.27 -13.02
CA PRO A 208 20.36 -9.35 -13.79
C PRO A 208 21.09 -8.01 -13.80
N ARG A 209 21.57 -7.60 -14.98
CA ARG A 209 22.11 -6.26 -15.13
C ARG A 209 20.91 -5.34 -15.11
N ALA A 210 20.78 -4.58 -14.04
CA ALA A 210 19.84 -3.48 -13.99
C ALA A 210 20.05 -2.62 -15.25
N SER A 211 18.96 -2.32 -15.95
CA SER A 211 19.00 -1.52 -17.17
C SER A 211 19.63 -0.17 -16.83
N ARG A 212 20.68 0.19 -17.56
CA ARG A 212 21.36 1.49 -17.41
C ARG A 212 20.49 2.65 -17.86
#